data_AF-A0A655ANM3-F1
#
_entry.id   AF-A0A655ANM3-F1
#
_cell.length_a   1.000
_cell.length_b   1.000
_cell.length_c   1.000
_cell.angle_alpha   90.00
_cell.angle_beta   90.00
_cell.angle_gamma   90.00
#
_symmetry.space_group_name_H-M   'P 1'
#
loop_
_entity.id
_entity.type
_entity.pdbx_description
1 polymer ?
#
loop_
_entity_poly.entity_id
_entity_poly.type
_entity_poly.pdbx_seq_one_letter_code
_entity_poly.pdbx_strand_id
1 'polypeptide(L)'
;MPDLFMLRQIHFAPRLTVNAAAATSTDTVHRVRLDPNVDPATLAAVFHNSATFAFAEIMGRSYGGGILELEPREAEQLPMPPPAYGSAELAQDVDLLLKANEIDKALDVVDRHVLIDGLGLSPRLVAGCRAAWLTLRDRRTKRGSRR
;
A
#
# COMPACT_ATOMS: atom_id res chain seq x y z
N MET A 1 11.62 3.04 18.59
CA MET A 1 10.88 3.90 17.65
C MET A 1 10.18 2.98 16.64
N PRO A 2 8.98 3.29 16.11
CA PRO A 2 8.51 2.64 14.89
C PRO A 2 9.32 3.13 13.68
N ASP A 3 9.53 2.26 12.70
CA ASP A 3 10.28 2.56 11.47
C ASP A 3 9.34 3.07 10.37
N LEU A 4 8.11 2.58 10.32
CA LEU A 4 7.06 3.07 9.43
C LEU A 4 5.71 3.23 10.14
N PHE A 5 4.83 3.97 9.48
CA PHE A 5 3.42 4.09 9.82
C PHE A 5 2.55 3.59 8.68
N MET A 6 1.59 2.74 8.99
CA MET A 6 0.57 2.29 8.04
C MET A 6 -0.79 2.87 8.43
N LEU A 7 -1.54 3.39 7.47
CA LEU A 7 -2.91 3.85 7.71
C LEU A 7 -3.79 2.68 8.16
N ARG A 8 -4.45 2.83 9.31
CA ARG A 8 -5.43 1.86 9.83
C ARG A 8 -6.77 2.02 9.13
N GLN A 9 -7.26 3.26 9.05
CA GLN A 9 -8.49 3.63 8.36
C GLN A 9 -8.16 4.36 7.06
N ILE A 10 -8.66 3.82 5.96
CA ILE A 10 -8.27 4.18 4.59
C ILE A 10 -9.51 4.57 3.81
N HIS A 11 -9.55 5.80 3.32
CA HIS A 11 -10.63 6.24 2.42
C HIS A 11 -10.31 5.83 0.97
N PHE A 12 -9.18 6.28 0.42
CA PHE A 12 -8.84 6.07 -0.99
C PHE A 12 -7.87 4.90 -1.25
N ALA A 13 -6.67 4.95 -0.69
CA ALA A 13 -5.62 3.96 -0.97
C ALA A 13 -4.84 3.61 0.30
N PRO A 14 -4.43 2.35 0.48
CA PRO A 14 -3.49 1.98 1.53
C PRO A 14 -2.22 2.83 1.43
N ARG A 15 -1.61 3.16 2.57
CA ARG A 15 -0.38 3.95 2.61
C ARG A 15 0.52 3.47 3.72
N LEU A 16 1.80 3.32 3.37
CA LEU A 16 2.88 2.94 4.27
C LEU A 16 4.00 3.98 4.15
N THR A 17 4.29 4.71 5.23
CA THR A 17 5.19 5.87 5.19
C THR A 17 6.34 5.69 6.17
N VAL A 18 7.57 6.00 5.74
CA VAL A 18 8.77 5.97 6.59
C VAL A 18 8.67 7.03 7.70
N ASN A 19 9.00 6.65 8.93
CA ASN A 19 9.03 7.54 10.09
C ASN A 19 10.37 8.29 10.18
N ALA A 20 10.61 9.23 9.26
CA ALA A 20 11.82 10.06 9.25
C ALA A 20 11.91 11.03 10.46
N ALA A 21 10.79 11.31 11.11
CA ALA A 21 10.71 12.24 12.23
C ALA A 21 11.12 11.63 13.58
N ALA A 22 11.45 10.33 13.62
CA ALA A 22 11.67 9.60 14.87
C ALA A 22 10.50 9.83 15.86
N ALA A 23 9.28 9.85 15.33
CA ALA A 23 8.08 10.17 16.09
C ALA A 23 7.42 8.90 16.65
N THR A 24 6.57 9.08 17.66
CA THR A 24 5.56 8.07 18.02
C THR A 24 4.21 8.44 17.41
N SER A 25 3.26 7.52 17.48
CA SER A 25 1.89 7.75 17.04
C SER A 25 0.89 7.29 18.09
N THR A 26 -0.28 7.95 18.08
CA THR A 26 -1.53 7.47 18.68
C THR A 26 -2.08 6.26 17.91
N ASP A 27 -3.26 5.79 18.28
CA ASP A 27 -3.98 4.60 17.80
C ASP A 27 -4.61 4.74 16.39
N THR A 28 -4.29 5.81 15.65
CA THR A 28 -4.88 6.10 14.33
C THR A 28 -4.08 5.48 13.16
N VAL A 29 -2.83 5.11 13.40
CA VAL A 29 -1.98 4.39 12.44
C VAL A 29 -1.28 3.22 13.12
N HIS A 30 -1.02 2.17 12.35
CA HIS A 30 -0.21 1.06 12.83
C HIS A 30 1.26 1.45 12.86
N ARG A 31 1.92 1.06 13.94
CA ARG A 31 3.36 1.18 14.11
C ARG A 31 4.01 -0.06 13.54
N VAL A 32 4.78 0.11 12.47
CA VAL A 32 5.53 -0.97 11.83
C VAL A 32 6.97 -0.91 12.32
N ARG A 33 7.50 -2.06 12.72
CA ARG A 33 8.91 -2.24 13.08
C ARG A 33 9.54 -3.23 12.14
N LEU A 34 10.77 -2.95 11.73
CA LEU A 34 11.49 -3.75 10.77
C LEU A 34 12.60 -4.55 11.42
N ASP A 35 12.94 -5.66 10.78
CA ASP A 35 14.19 -6.34 11.06
C ASP A 35 15.38 -5.46 10.64
N PRO A 36 16.54 -5.54 11.33
CA PRO A 36 17.68 -4.64 11.10
C PRO A 36 18.21 -4.58 9.66
N ASN A 37 17.94 -5.61 8.85
CA ASN A 37 18.46 -5.74 7.48
C ASN A 37 17.46 -5.29 6.42
N VAL A 38 16.29 -4.75 6.81
CA VAL A 38 15.27 -4.28 5.87
C VAL A 38 15.32 -2.76 5.78
N ASP A 39 15.54 -2.26 4.56
CA ASP A 39 15.47 -0.83 4.29
C ASP A 39 14.01 -0.32 4.32
N PRO A 40 13.66 0.65 5.19
CA PRO A 40 12.30 1.15 5.31
C PRO A 40 11.76 1.78 4.03
N ALA A 41 12.59 2.52 3.29
CA ALA A 41 12.16 3.22 2.08
C ALA A 41 11.82 2.22 0.98
N THR A 42 12.64 1.18 0.82
CA THR A 42 12.43 0.12 -0.14
C THR A 42 11.19 -0.71 0.19
N LEU A 43 10.97 -1.06 1.47
CA LEU A 43 9.75 -1.74 1.90
C LEU A 43 8.50 -0.90 1.62
N ALA A 44 8.56 0.40 1.95
CA ALA A 44 7.48 1.33 1.64
C ALA A 44 7.20 1.36 0.14
N ALA A 45 8.23 1.43 -0.71
CA ALA A 45 8.07 1.46 -2.16
C ALA A 45 7.35 0.21 -2.68
N VAL A 46 7.85 -0.99 -2.35
CA VAL A 46 7.27 -2.25 -2.85
C VAL A 46 5.86 -2.51 -2.32
N PHE A 47 5.48 -1.95 -1.17
CA PHE A 47 4.11 -2.04 -0.64
C PHE A 47 3.07 -1.36 -1.56
N HIS A 48 3.45 -0.27 -2.26
CA HIS A 48 2.53 0.46 -3.13
C HIS A 48 2.47 -0.19 -4.50
N ASN A 49 1.84 -1.36 -4.58
CA ASN A 49 1.60 -2.09 -5.81
C ASN A 49 0.13 -2.57 -5.92
N SER A 50 -0.31 -2.87 -7.14
CA SER A 50 -1.69 -3.26 -7.43
C SER A 50 -2.14 -4.55 -6.75
N ALA A 51 -1.25 -5.53 -6.60
CA ALA A 51 -1.59 -6.81 -5.99
C ALA A 51 -1.87 -6.62 -4.49
N THR A 52 -0.95 -6.00 -3.76
CA THR A 52 -1.12 -5.68 -2.33
C THR A 52 -2.38 -4.84 -2.10
N PHE A 53 -2.65 -3.85 -2.96
CA PHE A 53 -3.84 -3.01 -2.85
C PHE A 53 -5.15 -3.77 -3.09
N ALA A 54 -5.18 -4.69 -4.05
CA ALA A 54 -6.34 -5.54 -4.28
C ALA A 54 -6.60 -6.43 -3.05
N PHE A 55 -5.56 -7.04 -2.48
CA PHE A 55 -5.70 -7.86 -1.28
C PHE A 55 -6.09 -7.05 -0.04
N ALA A 56 -5.65 -5.80 0.08
CA ALA A 56 -6.11 -4.90 1.13
C ALA A 56 -7.64 -4.71 1.12
N GLU A 57 -8.25 -4.56 -0.05
CA GLU A 57 -9.72 -4.48 -0.15
C GLU A 57 -10.43 -5.82 0.09
N ILE A 58 -9.76 -6.96 -0.17
CA ILE A 58 -10.33 -8.30 0.07
C ILE A 58 -10.28 -8.66 1.56
N MET A 59 -9.18 -8.34 2.23
CA MET A 59 -8.89 -8.76 3.59
C MET A 59 -9.38 -7.74 4.62
N GLY A 60 -9.40 -6.46 4.27
CA GLY A 60 -9.85 -5.40 5.15
C GLY A 60 -11.37 -5.37 5.32
N ARG A 61 -11.79 -4.68 6.37
CA ARG A 61 -13.20 -4.55 6.76
C ARG A 61 -13.75 -3.25 6.22
N SER A 62 -14.92 -3.33 5.59
CA SER A 62 -15.63 -2.14 5.13
C SER A 62 -16.56 -1.61 6.22
N TYR A 63 -16.39 -0.34 6.58
CA TYR A 63 -17.27 0.37 7.50
C TYR A 63 -18.17 1.36 6.74
N GLY A 64 -19.25 1.79 7.39
CA GLY A 64 -20.12 2.85 6.90
C GLY A 64 -19.34 4.13 6.58
N GLY A 65 -19.81 4.91 5.59
CA GLY A 65 -19.06 6.07 5.09
C GLY A 65 -17.97 5.71 4.07
N GLY A 66 -17.87 4.43 3.68
CA GLY A 66 -16.95 4.00 2.63
C GLY A 66 -15.51 3.97 3.10
N ILE A 67 -15.24 3.67 4.37
CA ILE A 67 -13.90 3.51 4.94
C ILE A 67 -13.50 2.03 4.92
N LEU A 68 -12.26 1.76 4.51
CA LEU A 68 -11.59 0.47 4.68
C LEU A 68 -10.82 0.52 6.00
N GLU A 69 -10.91 -0.53 6.79
CA GLU A 69 -10.13 -0.69 8.00
C GLU A 69 -9.30 -1.97 7.88
N LEU A 70 -8.01 -1.87 8.17
CA LEU A 70 -7.12 -3.01 8.31
C LEU A 70 -6.69 -3.07 9.77
N GLU A 71 -7.02 -4.14 10.48
CA GLU A 71 -6.47 -4.42 11.80
C GLU A 71 -5.04 -4.97 11.69
N PRO A 72 -4.24 -4.96 12.78
CA PRO A 72 -2.84 -5.40 12.71
C PRO A 72 -2.67 -6.78 12.09
N ARG A 73 -3.53 -7.74 12.45
CA ARG A 73 -3.50 -9.10 11.89
C ARG A 73 -3.70 -9.13 10.38
N GLU A 74 -4.61 -8.30 9.86
CA GLU A 74 -4.88 -8.26 8.42
C GLU A 74 -3.73 -7.55 7.68
N ALA A 75 -3.17 -6.49 8.26
CA ALA A 75 -2.00 -5.79 7.75
C ALA A 75 -0.75 -6.69 7.68
N GLU A 76 -0.50 -7.50 8.72
CA GLU A 76 0.61 -8.47 8.77
C GLU A 76 0.49 -9.59 7.72
N GLN A 77 -0.72 -9.90 7.28
CA GLN A 77 -0.99 -10.97 6.32
C GLN A 77 -1.10 -10.49 4.87
N LEU A 78 -0.97 -9.18 4.62
CA LEU A 78 -1.04 -8.63 3.27
C LEU A 78 0.08 -9.24 2.41
N PRO A 79 -0.24 -9.81 1.24
CA PRO A 79 0.77 -10.24 0.31
C PRO A 79 1.48 -9.00 -0.22
N MET A 80 2.79 -8.95 -0.03
CA MET A 80 3.65 -7.90 -0.57
C MET A 80 4.95 -8.49 -1.14
N PRO A 81 5.50 -7.91 -2.21
CA PRO A 81 6.81 -8.32 -2.72
C PRO A 81 7.91 -8.15 -1.67
N PRO A 82 8.94 -9.01 -1.67
CA PRO A 82 10.11 -8.80 -0.83
C PRO A 82 10.78 -7.45 -1.11
N PRO A 83 11.32 -6.75 -0.10
CA PRO A 83 12.06 -5.49 -0.28
C PRO A 83 13.22 -5.60 -1.29
N ALA A 84 13.81 -6.78 -1.46
CA ALA A 84 14.88 -7.02 -2.41
C ALA A 84 14.51 -6.70 -3.89
N TYR A 85 13.22 -6.58 -4.22
CA TYR A 85 12.77 -6.17 -5.56
C TYR A 85 12.60 -4.65 -5.72
N GLY A 86 12.74 -3.88 -4.64
CA GLY A 86 12.78 -2.42 -4.74
C GLY A 86 14.20 -1.89 -4.82
N SER A 87 14.32 -0.58 -5.02
CA SER A 87 15.59 0.15 -4.96
C SER A 87 15.40 1.52 -4.31
N ALA A 88 16.51 2.18 -3.97
CA ALA A 88 16.47 3.53 -3.42
C ALA A 88 15.89 4.54 -4.43
N GLU A 89 16.21 4.39 -5.71
CA GLU A 89 15.70 5.21 -6.80
C GLU A 89 14.18 5.03 -6.95
N LEU A 90 13.71 3.77 -6.96
CA LEU A 90 12.29 3.48 -7.00
C LEU A 90 11.57 4.08 -5.77
N ALA A 91 12.16 3.97 -4.58
CA ALA A 91 11.58 4.53 -3.37
C ALA A 91 11.48 6.06 -3.43
N GLN A 92 12.48 6.73 -3.98
CA GLN A 92 12.45 8.18 -4.20
C GLN A 92 11.34 8.59 -5.17
N ASP A 93 11.22 7.91 -6.32
CA ASP A 93 10.19 8.20 -7.32
C ASP A 93 8.78 7.99 -6.75
N VAL A 94 8.57 6.88 -6.03
CA VAL A 94 7.29 6.57 -5.39
C VAL A 94 6.94 7.62 -4.33
N ASP A 95 7.89 8.03 -3.49
CA ASP A 95 7.64 9.06 -2.47
C ASP A 95 7.23 10.39 -3.11
N LEU A 96 7.90 10.82 -4.19
CA LEU A 96 7.55 12.04 -4.93
C LEU A 96 6.14 11.96 -5.52
N LEU A 97 5.79 10.84 -6.16
CA LEU A 97 4.46 10.63 -6.75
C LEU A 97 3.35 10.61 -5.67
N LEU A 98 3.58 9.93 -4.55
CA LEU A 98 2.63 9.88 -3.45
C LEU A 98 2.47 11.23 -2.74
N LYS A 99 3.50 12.07 -2.69
CA LYS A 99 3.42 13.47 -2.21
C LYS A 99 2.63 14.35 -3.17
N ALA A 100 2.74 14.11 -4.48
CA ALA A 100 1.97 14.79 -5.52
C ALA A 100 0.52 14.27 -5.65
N ASN A 101 0.11 13.30 -4.82
CA ASN A 101 -1.20 12.61 -4.89
C ASN A 101 -1.43 11.87 -6.23
N GLU A 102 -0.34 11.47 -6.89
CA GLU A 102 -0.32 10.76 -8.18
C GLU A 102 -0.25 9.24 -7.94
N ILE A 103 -1.24 8.71 -7.20
CA ILE A 103 -1.25 7.32 -6.72
C ILE A 103 -1.20 6.32 -7.88
N ASP A 104 -1.97 6.55 -8.94
CA ASP A 104 -1.99 5.63 -10.07
C ASP A 104 -0.64 5.54 -10.76
N LYS A 105 0.08 6.66 -10.90
CA LYS A 105 1.45 6.69 -11.45
C LYS A 105 2.44 5.98 -10.53
N ALA A 106 2.33 6.18 -9.22
CA ALA A 106 3.18 5.47 -8.25
C ALA A 106 3.01 3.95 -8.39
N LEU A 107 1.75 3.48 -8.45
CA LEU A 107 1.45 2.08 -8.68
C LEU A 107 1.94 1.61 -10.05
N ASP A 108 1.84 2.40 -11.12
CA ASP A 108 2.31 2.01 -12.45
C ASP A 108 3.82 1.75 -12.47
N VAL A 109 4.60 2.61 -11.80
CA VAL A 109 6.05 2.46 -11.70
C VAL A 109 6.40 1.21 -10.88
N VAL A 110 5.78 1.01 -9.71
CA VAL A 110 6.05 -0.16 -8.86
C VAL A 110 5.58 -1.45 -9.53
N ASP A 111 4.39 -1.48 -10.12
CA ASP A 111 3.85 -2.63 -10.84
C ASP A 111 4.79 -3.07 -11.96
N ARG A 112 5.35 -2.12 -12.72
CA ARG A 112 6.33 -2.41 -13.76
C ARG A 112 7.60 -3.02 -13.18
N HIS A 113 8.27 -2.30 -12.27
CA HIS A 113 9.60 -2.67 -11.80
C HIS A 113 9.57 -3.91 -10.90
N VAL A 114 8.60 -3.98 -9.99
CA VAL A 114 8.56 -4.99 -8.93
C VAL A 114 7.75 -6.20 -9.35
N LEU A 115 6.53 -6.02 -9.86
CA LEU A 115 5.66 -7.15 -10.16
C LEU A 115 5.96 -7.78 -11.52
N ILE A 116 6.17 -6.98 -12.56
CA ILE A 116 6.39 -7.48 -13.92
C ILE A 116 7.86 -7.83 -14.12
N ASP A 117 8.76 -6.86 -14.01
CA ASP A 117 10.17 -7.04 -14.36
C ASP A 117 10.92 -7.83 -13.27
N GLY A 118 10.60 -7.59 -11.99
CA GLY A 118 11.18 -8.28 -10.84
C GLY A 118 10.63 -9.69 -10.61
N LEU A 119 9.33 -9.82 -10.32
CA LEU A 119 8.68 -11.09 -10.01
C LEU A 119 8.27 -11.91 -11.25
N GLY A 120 8.35 -11.35 -12.46
CA GLY A 120 7.99 -12.05 -13.69
C GLY A 120 6.48 -12.25 -13.87
N LEU A 121 5.63 -11.49 -13.18
CA LEU A 121 4.19 -11.61 -13.33
C LEU A 121 3.74 -11.06 -14.69
N SER A 122 2.80 -11.75 -15.34
CA SER A 122 2.29 -11.26 -16.63
C SER A 122 1.62 -9.88 -16.47
N PRO A 123 1.80 -8.95 -17.42
CA PRO A 123 1.13 -7.65 -17.39
C PRO A 123 -0.40 -7.76 -17.28
N ARG A 124 -0.98 -8.80 -17.89
CA ARG A 124 -2.42 -9.10 -17.80
C ARG A 124 -2.86 -9.40 -16.38
N LEU A 125 -2.08 -10.18 -15.63
CA LEU A 125 -2.39 -10.50 -14.24
C LEU A 125 -2.33 -9.25 -13.37
N VAL A 126 -1.28 -8.44 -13.51
CA VAL A 126 -1.10 -7.20 -12.76
C VAL A 126 -2.21 -6.20 -13.05
N ALA A 127 -2.60 -6.04 -14.33
CA ALA A 127 -3.76 -5.24 -14.72
C ALA A 127 -5.08 -5.77 -14.11
N GLY A 128 -5.21 -7.09 -13.96
CA GLY A 128 -6.33 -7.72 -13.27
C GLY A 128 -6.39 -7.33 -11.78
N CYS A 129 -5.24 -7.32 -11.09
CA CYS A 129 -5.15 -6.84 -9.72
C CYS A 129 -5.53 -5.36 -9.61
N ARG A 130 -5.03 -4.51 -10.52
CA ARG A 130 -5.40 -3.08 -10.56
C ARG A 130 -6.91 -2.91 -10.72
N ALA A 131 -7.52 -3.61 -11.67
CA ALA A 131 -8.95 -3.54 -11.93
C ALA A 131 -9.78 -4.05 -10.74
N ALA A 132 -9.32 -5.12 -10.07
CA ALA A 132 -9.96 -5.64 -8.86
C ALA A 132 -9.94 -4.61 -7.73
N TRP A 133 -8.78 -4.01 -7.45
CA TRP A 133 -8.66 -2.95 -6.44
C TRP A 133 -9.62 -1.79 -6.72
N LEU A 134 -9.59 -1.22 -7.93
CA LEU A 134 -10.47 -0.11 -8.32
C LEU A 134 -11.95 -0.48 -8.17
N THR A 135 -12.33 -1.67 -8.63
CA THR A 135 -13.71 -2.15 -8.53
C THR A 135 -14.19 -2.30 -7.09
N LEU A 136 -13.37 -2.90 -6.23
CA LEU A 136 -13.72 -3.12 -4.82
C LEU A 136 -13.75 -1.81 -4.04
N ARG A 137 -12.74 -0.96 -4.21
CA ARG A 137 -12.65 0.38 -3.63
C ARG A 137 -13.87 1.21 -4.01
N ASP A 138 -14.21 1.28 -5.29
CA ASP A 138 -15.34 2.09 -5.77
C ASP A 138 -16.68 1.57 -5.27
N ARG A 139 -16.83 0.24 -5.12
CA ARG A 139 -18.02 -0.35 -4.49
C ARG A 139 -18.11 0.03 -3.01
N ARG A 140 -16.99 0.04 -2.29
CA ARG A 140 -16.92 0.45 -0.88
C ARG A 140 -17.28 1.92 -0.71
N THR A 141 -16.68 2.82 -1.48
CA THR A 141 -16.93 4.28 -1.36
C THR A 141 -18.37 4.65 -1.74
N LYS A 142 -18.96 4.01 -2.75
CA LYS A 142 -20.38 4.22 -3.14
C LYS A 142 -21.40 3.83 -2.05
N ARG A 143 -21.05 2.93 -1.13
CA ARG A 143 -21.93 2.63 0.03
C ARG A 143 -22.00 3.79 1.01
N GLY A 144 -20.95 4.61 1.08
CA GLY A 144 -20.89 5.80 1.92
C GLY A 144 -21.76 6.96 1.42
N SER A 145 -22.03 7.04 0.11
CA SER A 145 -22.72 8.16 -0.52
C SER A 145 -24.25 8.02 -0.61
N ARG A 146 -24.84 6.94 -0.06
CA ARG A 146 -26.30 6.70 -0.07
C ARG A 146 -27.02 7.20 1.20
N ARG A 147 -26.54 8.30 1.79
CA ARG A 147 -27.20 8.96 2.92
C ARG A 147 -27.64 10.36 2.52
#